data_AF-V4JUL6-F1
#
_entry.id   AF-V4JUL6-F1
#
_cell.length_a   1.000
_cell.length_b   1.000
_cell.length_c   1.000
_cell.angle_alpha   90.00
_cell.angle_beta   90.00
_cell.angle_gamma   90.00
#
_symmetry.space_group_name_H-M   'P 1'
#
loop_
_entity.id
_entity.type
_entity.pdbx_description
1 polymer ?
#
loop_
_entity_poly.entity_id
_entity_poly.type
_entity_poly.pdbx_seq_one_letter_code
_entity_poly.pdbx_strand_id
1 'polypeptide(L)'
;MTIEVLDATGSIGIDASHLGTGELTVTATGTVTGTAGDGINASNTTNATDGGVTVNANVVTGGADGIDAYNFGTGVLQITATGAVTGTTGDGIAGRNGYYGTNLSVTAESTVSGGDEGIYAYNIGTGALSITANGAVTGTTGGGILAINKASGLSLTAESTVSGGHSGIFANNVYRGALEITTTGAVTGTTGGGILAINGGTDLSVTAGAAVSGDTYGFFAFNYGTGALEITAAGTVTGTRFDGIQATNEGTDLTITAGGDVTGGMNGIVTDHRGDGALGVTMAGAVTGGTGAGVENAATSQGGQFVLQDGGSIQADSGLAFADLADGSTGDASSTLDIAGALNGDAQMGAGGDTLILRDTATLGAGITLDGDAGAESGIAGQIDRLEFAGWTGSFDAAQALNWESVVLSEDAVVTFADGAAAGTAAGDLTVEIGADATARLAGDFMLDGALANAGLLDLSTAAPSVGTQLRVTGDYSAASDLLIDADLSSGGGTDNTVEGDAAFTDQILIGGNVTGTTTVTMNNTGAGLALTDLDGNGQVDANEGLLFAQAQGSAAADSFVLAAPIIDGAFMAEVYSFGPDASVSGAWDYVLGTVFSPATPGYESLPYTLMGFARARSLASRQ
;
A
#
# COMPACT_ATOMS: atom_id res chain seq x y z
N MET A 1 16.11 51.40 26.08
CA MET A 1 15.76 51.44 27.52
C MET A 1 16.06 50.08 28.10
N THR A 2 16.67 50.01 29.29
CA THR A 2 16.98 48.74 29.95
C THR A 2 16.35 48.76 31.35
N ILE A 3 15.60 47.71 31.68
CA ILE A 3 14.99 47.47 32.99
C ILE A 3 15.58 46.17 33.53
N GLU A 4 16.21 46.23 34.70
CA GLU A 4 16.71 45.06 35.41
C GLU A 4 16.03 44.99 36.78
N VAL A 5 15.39 43.85 37.06
CA VAL A 5 14.66 43.61 38.31
C VAL A 5 14.97 42.22 38.83
N LEU A 6 15.03 42.11 40.16
CA LEU A 6 15.03 40.80 40.82
C LEU A 6 13.58 40.34 40.92
N ASP A 7 12.77 40.97 41.76
CA ASP A 7 11.35 40.68 41.94
C ASP A 7 10.50 41.92 41.64
N ALA A 8 9.28 41.72 41.15
CA ALA A 8 8.30 42.79 40.93
C ALA A 8 6.88 42.32 41.24
N THR A 9 6.07 43.18 41.87
CA THR A 9 4.66 42.88 42.17
C THR A 9 3.82 44.13 42.03
N GLY A 10 2.70 44.02 41.33
CA GLY A 10 1.77 45.12 41.12
C GLY A 10 0.48 44.67 40.46
N SER A 11 -0.40 45.62 40.11
CA SER A 11 -1.57 45.32 39.26
C SER A 11 -1.11 44.76 37.91
N ILE A 12 -0.08 45.37 37.34
CA ILE A 12 0.82 44.82 36.32
C ILE A 12 2.18 44.65 37.03
N GLY A 13 2.87 43.54 36.82
CA GLY A 13 4.14 43.27 37.51
C GLY A 13 5.25 44.21 37.04
N ILE A 14 5.51 44.23 35.74
CA ILE A 14 6.39 45.18 35.04
C ILE A 14 5.62 45.77 33.87
N ASP A 15 5.49 47.10 33.83
CA ASP A 15 4.92 47.84 32.70
C ASP A 15 6.03 48.68 32.05
N ALA A 16 6.44 48.29 30.85
CA ALA A 16 7.59 48.84 30.14
C ALA A 16 7.18 49.35 28.76
N SER A 17 7.04 50.67 28.62
CA SER A 17 6.74 51.31 27.33
C SER A 17 7.88 52.23 26.89
N HIS A 18 8.51 51.91 25.74
CA HIS A 18 9.61 52.70 25.17
C HIS A 18 9.14 53.55 23.97
N LEU A 19 8.95 54.85 24.22
CA LEU A 19 8.50 55.82 23.22
C LEU A 19 9.64 56.46 22.38
N GLY A 20 10.90 56.09 22.66
CA GLY A 20 12.09 56.65 22.02
C GLY A 20 12.68 55.76 20.92
N THR A 21 13.90 56.06 20.48
CA THR A 21 14.68 55.24 19.54
C THR A 21 15.47 54.14 20.26
N GLY A 22 15.88 53.09 19.55
CA GLY A 22 16.68 51.98 20.10
C GLY A 22 15.87 50.94 20.88
N GLU A 23 16.57 49.91 21.34
CA GLU A 23 15.99 48.68 21.92
C GLU A 23 15.37 48.88 23.31
N LEU A 24 14.26 48.18 23.58
CA LEU A 24 13.74 47.96 24.93
C LEU A 24 14.18 46.58 25.42
N THR A 25 14.90 46.53 26.54
CA THR A 25 15.30 45.28 27.20
C THR A 25 14.72 45.23 28.61
N VAL A 26 14.00 44.15 28.92
CA VAL A 26 13.48 43.84 30.25
C VAL A 26 14.13 42.55 30.74
N THR A 27 14.79 42.60 31.89
CA THR A 27 15.42 41.43 32.51
C THR A 27 14.89 41.28 33.94
N ALA A 28 14.17 40.19 34.18
CA ALA A 28 13.64 39.81 35.49
C ALA A 28 14.22 38.46 35.92
N THR A 29 15.12 38.46 36.91
CA THR A 29 15.86 37.25 37.34
C THR A 29 15.17 36.47 38.46
N GLY A 30 14.27 37.11 39.20
CA GLY A 30 13.42 36.52 40.23
C GLY A 30 11.96 36.42 39.76
N THR A 31 11.03 36.67 40.67
CA THR A 31 9.58 36.49 40.44
C THR A 31 8.89 37.79 40.08
N VAL A 32 8.13 37.78 39.00
CA VAL A 32 7.26 38.89 38.58
C VAL A 32 5.79 38.50 38.75
N THR A 33 5.00 39.35 39.39
CA THR A 33 3.58 39.10 39.64
C THR A 33 2.71 40.31 39.29
N GLY A 34 1.89 40.17 38.24
CA GLY A 34 0.76 41.04 37.94
C GLY A 34 -0.51 40.45 38.55
N THR A 35 -1.11 41.10 39.55
CA THR A 35 -2.25 40.52 40.28
C THR A 35 -3.57 40.59 39.53
N ALA A 36 -3.68 41.49 38.54
CA ALA A 36 -4.92 41.71 37.80
C ALA A 36 -4.70 41.84 36.28
N GLY A 37 -3.60 42.48 35.87
CA GLY A 37 -3.15 42.54 34.48
C GLY A 37 -1.93 41.65 34.27
N ASP A 38 -1.06 42.06 33.36
CA ASP A 38 0.04 41.22 32.90
C ASP A 38 1.14 41.07 33.95
N GLY A 39 1.82 39.92 33.94
CA GLY A 39 3.07 39.78 34.69
C GLY A 39 4.11 40.76 34.15
N ILE A 40 4.39 40.69 32.86
CA ILE A 40 5.24 41.64 32.13
C ILE A 40 4.46 42.16 30.93
N ASN A 41 4.29 43.48 30.83
CA ASN A 41 3.85 44.17 29.63
C ASN A 41 5.04 44.97 29.06
N ALA A 42 5.51 44.61 27.88
CA ALA A 42 6.67 45.24 27.25
C ALA A 42 6.35 45.70 25.82
N SER A 43 6.32 47.01 25.59
CA SER A 43 6.02 47.58 24.28
C SER A 43 6.99 48.69 23.87
N ASN A 44 7.29 48.77 22.58
CA ASN A 44 7.93 49.97 22.00
C ASN A 44 6.96 50.68 21.04
N THR A 45 7.44 51.64 20.24
CA THR A 45 6.58 52.39 19.30
C THR A 45 7.12 52.34 17.89
N THR A 46 6.30 52.75 16.91
CA THR A 46 6.70 52.86 15.49
C THR A 46 7.82 53.87 15.24
N ASN A 47 8.09 54.77 16.20
CA ASN A 47 9.20 55.73 16.14
C ASN A 47 10.54 55.12 16.56
N ALA A 48 10.55 53.88 17.05
CA ALA A 48 11.76 53.18 17.48
C ALA A 48 12.53 52.66 16.26
N THR A 49 13.23 53.56 15.57
CA THR A 49 14.25 53.19 14.56
C THR A 49 15.34 52.36 15.22
N ASP A 50 15.64 51.21 14.63
CA ASP A 50 16.49 50.14 15.17
C ASP A 50 16.09 49.65 16.58
N GLY A 51 14.83 49.83 16.96
CA GLY A 51 14.31 49.42 18.27
C GLY A 51 13.62 48.07 18.22
N GLY A 52 14.25 47.07 18.83
CA GLY A 52 13.61 45.79 19.17
C GLY A 52 13.01 45.80 20.57
N VAL A 53 12.40 44.68 20.94
CA VAL A 53 11.97 44.38 22.32
C VAL A 53 12.58 43.05 22.72
N THR A 54 13.25 43.02 23.85
CA THR A 54 13.88 41.82 24.41
C THR A 54 13.39 41.64 25.84
N VAL A 55 12.79 40.50 26.14
CA VAL A 55 12.29 40.14 27.48
C VAL A 55 12.98 38.86 27.93
N ASN A 56 13.73 38.93 29.03
CA ASN A 56 14.33 37.78 29.69
C ASN A 56 13.72 37.66 31.08
N ALA A 57 12.92 36.65 31.32
CA ALA A 57 12.20 36.49 32.58
C ALA A 57 12.39 35.09 33.15
N ASN A 58 12.47 35.00 34.48
CA ASN A 58 12.52 33.71 35.18
C ASN A 58 11.11 33.21 35.49
N VAL A 59 10.52 33.60 36.63
CA VAL A 59 9.16 33.18 36.99
C VAL A 59 8.21 34.34 36.82
N VAL A 60 7.12 34.15 36.07
CA VAL A 60 6.15 35.21 35.78
C VAL A 60 4.74 34.70 35.99
N THR A 61 3.93 35.49 36.71
CA THR A 61 2.50 35.25 36.86
C THR A 61 1.75 36.54 36.57
N GLY A 62 0.80 36.48 35.64
CA GLY A 62 -0.15 37.55 35.36
C GLY A 62 -1.58 37.13 35.61
N GLY A 63 -2.40 38.09 36.06
CA GLY A 63 -3.84 37.94 36.16
C GLY A 63 -4.49 37.87 34.78
N ALA A 64 -3.95 38.61 33.80
CA ALA A 64 -4.30 38.50 32.39
C ALA A 64 -3.27 37.62 31.66
N ASP A 65 -2.24 38.21 31.07
CA ASP A 65 -1.16 37.50 30.38
C ASP A 65 0.06 37.31 31.29
N GLY A 66 0.78 36.20 31.16
CA GLY A 66 2.06 36.03 31.84
C GLY A 66 3.07 37.07 31.34
N ILE A 67 3.36 37.02 30.05
CA ILE A 67 4.20 37.99 29.34
C ILE A 67 3.43 38.47 28.10
N ASP A 68 3.10 39.75 27.99
CA ASP A 68 2.64 40.40 26.75
C ASP A 68 3.75 41.32 26.23
N ALA A 69 4.29 41.02 25.06
CA ALA A 69 5.35 41.80 24.45
C ALA A 69 4.99 42.20 23.01
N TYR A 70 5.07 43.49 22.74
CA TYR A 70 4.74 44.06 21.44
C TYR A 70 5.86 44.94 20.89
N ASN A 71 6.41 44.57 19.74
CA ASN A 71 7.38 45.38 19.00
C ASN A 71 6.71 46.08 17.80
N PHE A 72 6.48 47.39 17.94
CA PHE A 72 6.07 48.27 16.85
C PHE A 72 7.26 48.87 16.07
N GLY A 73 8.48 48.74 16.59
CA GLY A 73 9.72 49.25 16.00
C GLY A 73 10.28 48.41 14.85
N THR A 74 11.49 48.74 14.39
CA THR A 74 12.12 48.06 13.23
C THR A 74 13.02 46.88 13.60
N GLY A 75 13.18 46.59 14.90
CA GLY A 75 14.07 45.54 15.41
C GLY A 75 13.42 44.16 15.51
N VAL A 76 14.08 43.27 16.26
CA VAL A 76 13.56 41.94 16.61
C VAL A 76 12.67 42.02 17.85
N LEU A 77 11.77 41.05 18.02
CA LEU A 77 11.13 40.76 19.31
C LEU A 77 11.65 39.41 19.79
N GLN A 78 12.28 39.41 20.96
CA GLN A 78 12.80 38.22 21.61
C GLN A 78 12.20 38.07 23.01
N ILE A 79 11.62 36.91 23.30
CA ILE A 79 11.12 36.55 24.62
C ILE A 79 11.84 35.27 25.05
N THR A 80 12.48 35.30 26.21
CA THR A 80 13.12 34.14 26.83
C THR A 80 12.58 34.00 28.24
N ALA A 81 11.85 32.92 28.49
CA ALA A 81 11.35 32.53 29.80
C ALA A 81 12.17 31.34 30.33
N THR A 82 13.02 31.56 31.34
CA THR A 82 13.86 30.51 31.93
C THR A 82 13.16 29.71 33.03
N GLY A 83 12.06 30.24 33.57
CA GLY A 83 11.23 29.62 34.59
C GLY A 83 9.76 29.61 34.18
N ALA A 84 8.89 29.20 35.10
CA ALA A 84 7.48 29.01 34.79
C ALA A 84 6.76 30.34 34.48
N VAL A 85 5.92 30.33 33.45
CA VAL A 85 5.09 31.47 33.06
C VAL A 85 3.62 31.10 33.14
N THR A 86 2.82 31.95 33.77
CA THR A 86 1.38 31.74 33.93
C THR A 86 0.60 33.01 33.60
N GLY A 87 -0.23 32.96 32.57
CA GLY A 87 -1.32 33.91 32.34
C GLY A 87 -2.63 33.28 32.82
N THR A 88 -3.33 33.95 33.75
CA THR A 88 -4.48 33.32 34.42
C THR A 88 -5.75 33.32 33.56
N THR A 89 -6.03 34.44 32.87
CA THR A 89 -7.20 34.54 31.99
C THR A 89 -6.86 34.69 30.51
N GLY A 90 -5.65 35.15 30.20
CA GLY A 90 -5.15 35.31 28.83
C GLY A 90 -4.01 34.34 28.56
N ASP A 91 -2.99 34.80 27.85
CA ASP A 91 -1.93 33.97 27.31
C ASP A 91 -0.83 33.72 28.34
N GLY A 92 -0.22 32.55 28.30
CA GLY A 92 1.03 32.34 29.03
C GLY A 92 2.10 33.32 28.52
N ILE A 93 2.37 33.27 27.22
CA ILE A 93 3.26 34.21 26.53
C ILE A 93 2.58 34.71 25.25
N ALA A 94 2.38 36.02 25.14
CA ALA A 94 1.96 36.72 23.94
C ALA A 94 3.11 37.55 23.36
N GLY A 95 3.52 37.23 22.13
CA GLY A 95 4.55 37.95 21.37
C GLY A 95 4.01 38.48 20.05
N ARG A 96 4.11 39.80 19.83
CA ARG A 96 3.57 40.45 18.63
C ARG A 96 4.61 41.36 17.97
N ASN A 97 4.99 41.04 16.74
CA ASN A 97 5.76 41.93 15.88
C ASN A 97 4.82 42.68 14.94
N GLY A 98 4.86 44.01 15.02
CA GLY A 98 4.18 44.90 14.08
C GLY A 98 4.84 44.93 12.71
N TYR A 99 4.23 45.67 11.79
CA TYR A 99 4.59 45.71 10.36
C TYR A 99 6.06 46.03 10.07
N TYR A 100 6.69 46.86 10.91
CA TYR A 100 8.09 47.25 10.73
C TYR A 100 9.08 46.28 11.39
N GLY A 101 8.61 45.38 12.25
CA GLY A 101 9.45 44.43 12.95
C GLY A 101 10.16 43.46 12.01
N THR A 102 11.12 42.72 12.53
CA THR A 102 11.86 41.70 11.79
C THR A 102 11.53 40.32 12.32
N ASN A 103 12.44 39.68 13.06
CA ASN A 103 12.25 38.34 13.60
C ASN A 103 11.47 38.38 14.91
N LEU A 104 10.64 37.37 15.14
CA LEU A 104 10.02 37.06 16.42
C LEU A 104 10.57 35.73 16.92
N SER A 105 11.15 35.70 18.12
CA SER A 105 11.61 34.48 18.76
C SER A 105 11.04 34.35 20.16
N VAL A 106 10.45 33.19 20.47
CA VAL A 106 9.99 32.82 21.82
C VAL A 106 10.73 31.57 22.26
N THR A 107 11.41 31.63 23.40
CA THR A 107 12.07 30.48 24.04
C THR A 107 11.50 30.29 25.44
N ALA A 108 10.88 29.15 25.69
CA ALA A 108 10.35 28.77 26.99
C ALA A 108 11.08 27.52 27.51
N GLU A 109 11.94 27.70 28.50
CA GLU A 109 12.75 26.63 29.11
C GLU A 109 11.98 25.81 30.14
N SER A 110 10.82 26.30 30.58
CA SER A 110 10.00 25.71 31.64
C SER A 110 8.52 25.79 31.29
N THR A 111 7.65 25.36 32.21
CA THR A 111 6.21 25.26 31.96
C THR A 111 5.60 26.63 31.63
N VAL A 112 4.79 26.65 30.56
CA VAL A 112 3.97 27.80 30.18
C VAL A 112 2.49 27.40 30.27
N SER A 113 1.71 28.19 30.99
CA SER A 113 0.27 27.98 31.11
C SER A 113 -0.48 29.28 30.82
N GLY A 114 -1.44 29.23 29.90
CA GLY A 114 -2.38 30.31 29.63
C GLY A 114 -3.82 29.89 29.91
N GLY A 115 -4.61 30.84 30.36
CA GLY A 115 -6.07 30.75 30.40
C GLY A 115 -6.67 30.64 28.99
N ASP A 116 -6.06 31.30 28.00
CA ASP A 116 -6.43 31.16 26.59
C ASP A 116 -5.39 30.36 25.79
N GLU A 117 -4.36 31.01 25.23
CA GLU A 117 -3.25 30.31 24.60
C GLU A 117 -2.09 30.05 25.57
N GLY A 118 -1.41 28.90 25.44
CA GLY A 118 -0.14 28.69 26.13
C GLY A 118 0.91 29.68 25.61
N ILE A 119 1.15 29.65 24.30
CA ILE A 119 1.99 30.61 23.59
C ILE A 119 1.23 31.16 22.37
N TYR A 120 1.04 32.47 22.33
CA TYR A 120 0.56 33.23 21.18
C TYR A 120 1.72 34.00 20.54
N ALA A 121 2.03 33.72 19.28
CA ALA A 121 3.08 34.42 18.53
C ALA A 121 2.58 34.89 17.17
N TYR A 122 2.64 36.20 16.93
CA TYR A 122 2.12 36.84 15.73
C TYR A 122 3.16 37.77 15.11
N ASN A 123 3.70 37.40 13.95
CA ASN A 123 4.68 38.18 13.21
C ASN A 123 4.12 38.68 11.88
N ILE A 124 3.89 39.99 11.78
CA ILE A 124 3.59 40.66 10.50
C ILE A 124 4.73 41.55 10.01
N GLY A 125 5.91 41.41 10.64
CA GLY A 125 7.13 42.07 10.23
C GLY A 125 7.70 41.48 8.93
N THR A 126 9.01 41.63 8.74
CA THR A 126 9.72 41.16 7.54
C THR A 126 10.52 39.88 7.76
N GLY A 127 10.72 39.47 9.02
CA GLY A 127 11.60 38.39 9.42
C GLY A 127 10.90 37.05 9.65
N ALA A 128 11.59 36.12 10.31
CA ALA A 128 11.10 34.78 10.62
C ALA A 128 10.42 34.74 11.99
N LEU A 129 9.54 33.75 12.19
CA LEU A 129 9.01 33.38 13.50
C LEU A 129 9.66 32.08 13.97
N SER A 130 10.19 32.06 15.18
CA SER A 130 10.73 30.86 15.83
C SER A 130 10.15 30.69 17.22
N ILE A 131 9.75 29.47 17.56
CA ILE A 131 9.29 29.10 18.90
C ILE A 131 10.05 27.85 19.33
N THR A 132 10.64 27.90 20.52
CA THR A 132 11.27 26.75 21.18
C THR A 132 10.65 26.59 22.56
N ALA A 133 9.92 25.50 22.76
CA ALA A 133 9.29 25.15 24.03
C ALA A 133 9.90 23.86 24.59
N ASN A 134 10.82 24.02 25.54
CA ASN A 134 11.48 22.89 26.21
C ASN A 134 10.64 22.39 27.39
N GLY A 135 9.85 23.29 28.00
CA GLY A 135 8.87 22.95 29.02
C GLY A 135 7.49 22.61 28.45
N ALA A 136 6.62 22.04 29.29
CA ALA A 136 5.24 21.76 28.90
C ALA A 136 4.47 23.05 28.63
N VAL A 137 3.65 23.06 27.58
CA VAL A 137 2.83 24.21 27.19
C VAL A 137 1.35 23.84 27.29
N THR A 138 0.55 24.68 27.95
CA THR A 138 -0.89 24.47 28.10
C THR A 138 -1.66 25.76 27.82
N GLY A 139 -2.54 25.72 26.82
CA GLY A 139 -3.60 26.72 26.62
C GLY A 139 -4.94 26.14 27.03
N THR A 140 -5.66 26.80 27.95
CA THR A 140 -6.85 26.18 28.57
C THR A 140 -8.08 26.24 27.68
N THR A 141 -8.33 27.36 26.99
CA THR A 141 -9.45 27.49 26.03
C THR A 141 -9.00 27.51 24.58
N GLY A 142 -7.83 28.10 24.31
CA GLY A 142 -7.29 28.28 22.98
C GLY A 142 -6.30 27.17 22.58
N GLY A 143 -5.29 27.57 21.81
CA GLY A 143 -4.22 26.67 21.38
C GLY A 143 -3.20 26.43 22.49
N GLY A 144 -2.57 25.24 22.52
CA GLY A 144 -1.33 25.07 23.27
C GLY A 144 -0.29 26.06 22.74
N ILE A 145 -0.08 26.04 21.42
CA ILE A 145 0.71 27.06 20.71
C ILE A 145 -0.08 27.55 19.48
N LEU A 146 -0.24 28.87 19.35
CA LEU A 146 -0.77 29.57 18.19
C LEU A 146 0.33 30.45 17.58
N ALA A 147 0.83 30.05 16.41
CA ALA A 147 1.92 30.72 15.71
C ALA A 147 1.47 31.17 14.32
N ILE A 148 1.56 32.47 14.04
CA ILE A 148 1.20 33.03 12.73
C ILE A 148 2.33 33.92 12.25
N ASN A 149 2.82 33.62 11.05
CA ASN A 149 3.84 34.40 10.37
C ASN A 149 3.35 34.84 9.00
N LYS A 150 3.36 36.16 8.76
CA LYS A 150 2.98 36.77 7.48
C LYS A 150 4.19 37.33 6.74
N ALA A 151 5.34 36.69 6.88
CA ALA A 151 6.61 37.27 6.48
C ALA A 151 7.48 36.22 5.75
N SER A 152 8.52 35.71 6.40
CA SER A 152 9.42 34.66 5.90
C SER A 152 9.10 33.27 6.49
N GLY A 153 10.07 32.49 6.97
CA GLY A 153 9.78 31.15 7.53
C GLY A 153 9.18 31.17 8.93
N LEU A 154 8.55 30.04 9.29
CA LEU A 154 8.08 29.72 10.64
C LEU A 154 8.73 28.41 11.09
N SER A 155 9.37 28.40 12.26
CA SER A 155 9.90 27.20 12.89
C SER A 155 9.34 27.03 14.29
N LEU A 156 8.93 25.82 14.64
CA LEU A 156 8.41 25.48 15.96
C LEU A 156 9.03 24.18 16.43
N THR A 157 9.70 24.22 17.59
CA THR A 157 10.20 23.04 18.29
C THR A 157 9.54 22.94 19.66
N ALA A 158 8.89 21.82 19.94
CA ALA A 158 8.32 21.51 21.25
C ALA A 158 8.90 20.21 21.80
N GLU A 159 9.77 20.29 22.80
CA GLU A 159 10.46 19.12 23.35
C GLU A 159 9.62 18.35 24.39
N SER A 160 8.58 19.00 24.93
CA SER A 160 7.69 18.48 25.97
C SER A 160 6.24 18.49 25.52
N THR A 161 5.32 18.14 26.43
CA THR A 161 3.89 18.02 26.12
C THR A 161 3.28 19.37 25.77
N VAL A 162 2.50 19.42 24.69
CA VAL A 162 1.70 20.58 24.28
C VAL A 162 0.23 20.21 24.35
N SER A 163 -0.56 20.96 25.12
CA SER A 163 -2.00 20.74 25.26
C SER A 163 -2.76 22.03 25.01
N GLY A 164 -3.80 21.95 24.18
CA GLY A 164 -4.75 23.04 23.95
C GLY A 164 -6.19 22.61 24.17
N GLY A 165 -6.98 23.50 24.78
CA GLY A 165 -8.44 23.35 24.86
C GLY A 165 -9.10 23.32 23.48
N HIS A 166 -8.53 24.04 22.51
CA HIS A 166 -8.89 23.93 21.11
C HIS A 166 -7.93 23.02 20.34
N SER A 167 -6.80 23.55 19.87
CA SER A 167 -5.80 22.79 19.11
C SER A 167 -4.51 22.63 19.91
N GLY A 168 -3.79 21.52 19.75
CA GLY A 168 -2.48 21.38 20.38
C GLY A 168 -1.52 22.43 19.85
N ILE A 169 -1.30 22.41 18.53
CA ILE A 169 -0.50 23.40 17.80
C ILE A 169 -1.30 23.88 16.59
N PHE A 170 -1.40 25.20 16.42
CA PHE A 170 -1.82 25.84 15.18
C PHE A 170 -0.68 26.71 14.66
N ALA A 171 -0.15 26.37 13.50
CA ALA A 171 0.93 27.08 12.84
C ALA A 171 0.51 27.50 11.43
N ASN A 172 0.56 28.81 11.14
CA ASN A 172 0.16 29.35 9.85
C ASN A 172 1.23 30.31 9.31
N ASN A 173 1.93 29.86 8.27
CA ASN A 173 2.91 30.64 7.54
C ASN A 173 2.31 31.11 6.20
N VAL A 174 1.91 32.38 6.12
CA VAL A 174 0.92 32.81 5.12
C VAL A 174 1.51 33.08 3.73
N TYR A 175 2.73 33.62 3.61
CA TYR A 175 3.18 34.20 2.33
C TYR A 175 4.48 33.63 1.73
N ARG A 176 5.53 33.39 2.51
CA ARG A 176 6.86 33.01 1.98
C ARG A 176 7.58 32.10 2.97
N GLY A 177 8.66 31.45 2.53
CA GLY A 177 9.51 30.64 3.41
C GLY A 177 8.89 29.29 3.80
N ALA A 178 9.67 28.46 4.47
CA ALA A 178 9.22 27.15 4.93
C ALA A 178 8.49 27.25 6.27
N LEU A 179 7.61 26.29 6.52
CA LEU A 179 7.03 25.99 7.84
C LEU A 179 7.60 24.66 8.32
N GLU A 180 8.28 24.67 9.45
CA GLU A 180 8.84 23.48 10.10
C GLU A 180 8.27 23.33 11.52
N ILE A 181 7.74 22.15 11.82
CA ILE A 181 7.22 21.79 13.15
C ILE A 181 7.91 20.50 13.58
N THR A 182 8.57 20.54 14.74
CA THR A 182 9.16 19.36 15.38
C THR A 182 8.62 19.22 16.79
N THR A 183 8.06 18.06 17.12
CA THR A 183 7.61 17.75 18.47
C THR A 183 8.21 16.44 18.95
N THR A 184 8.72 16.40 20.17
CA THR A 184 9.16 15.14 20.81
C THR A 184 8.28 14.74 21.99
N GLY A 185 7.53 15.70 22.55
CA GLY A 185 6.48 15.43 23.51
C GLY A 185 5.11 15.22 22.85
N ALA A 186 4.18 14.65 23.60
CA ALA A 186 2.82 14.42 23.12
C ALA A 186 2.10 15.75 22.84
N VAL A 187 1.30 15.78 21.78
CA VAL A 187 0.49 16.95 21.39
C VAL A 187 -0.99 16.60 21.46
N THR A 188 -1.79 17.44 22.12
CA THR A 188 -3.23 17.20 22.29
C THR A 188 -4.04 18.46 22.02
N GLY A 189 -4.96 18.39 21.05
CA GLY A 189 -6.05 19.35 20.86
C GLY A 189 -7.37 18.76 21.32
N THR A 190 -8.05 19.43 22.26
CA THR A 190 -9.23 18.83 22.92
C THR A 190 -10.52 18.96 22.10
N THR A 191 -10.65 20.00 21.28
CA THR A 191 -11.86 20.24 20.45
C THR A 191 -11.54 20.56 18.98
N GLY A 192 -10.26 20.68 18.64
CA GLY A 192 -9.73 20.92 17.30
C GLY A 192 -8.69 19.87 16.94
N GLY A 193 -7.71 20.23 16.11
CA GLY A 193 -6.66 19.32 15.68
C GLY A 193 -5.55 19.15 16.71
N GLY A 194 -4.87 18.02 16.69
CA GLY A 194 -3.60 17.85 17.40
C GLY A 194 -2.58 18.86 16.88
N ILE A 195 -2.27 18.75 15.58
CA ILE A 195 -1.41 19.70 14.86
C ILE A 195 -2.15 20.18 13.60
N LEU A 196 -2.33 21.49 13.50
CA LEU A 196 -2.86 22.19 12.33
C LEU A 196 -1.74 23.04 11.73
N ALA A 197 -1.27 22.69 10.54
CA ALA A 197 -0.14 23.34 9.88
C ALA A 197 -0.53 23.83 8.48
N ILE A 198 -0.39 25.14 8.24
CA ILE A 198 -0.75 25.76 6.96
C ILE A 198 0.43 26.57 6.46
N ASN A 199 0.88 26.30 5.24
CA ASN A 199 1.99 27.00 4.62
C ASN A 199 1.59 27.52 3.22
N GLY A 200 1.81 28.81 2.98
CA GLY A 200 1.68 29.45 1.67
C GLY A 200 3.03 29.82 1.04
N GLY A 201 4.14 29.33 1.60
CA GLY A 201 5.49 29.67 1.19
C GLY A 201 6.17 28.62 0.32
N THR A 202 7.20 27.96 0.84
CA THR A 202 7.91 26.86 0.14
C THR A 202 7.49 25.51 0.70
N ASP A 203 8.29 24.95 1.60
CA ASP A 203 8.12 23.61 2.13
C ASP A 203 7.32 23.64 3.43
N LEU A 204 6.56 22.57 3.69
CA LEU A 204 5.92 22.28 4.96
C LEU A 204 6.45 20.96 5.48
N SER A 205 7.14 20.97 6.62
CA SER A 205 7.59 19.75 7.30
C SER A 205 7.00 19.67 8.70
N VAL A 206 6.44 18.50 9.03
CA VAL A 206 5.90 18.19 10.35
C VAL A 206 6.46 16.85 10.84
N THR A 207 7.28 16.89 11.89
CA THR A 207 7.86 15.71 12.52
C THR A 207 7.38 15.59 13.96
N ALA A 208 6.66 14.51 14.28
CA ALA A 208 6.26 14.19 15.64
C ALA A 208 6.88 12.86 16.11
N GLY A 209 7.70 12.96 17.17
CA GLY A 209 8.35 11.82 17.82
C GLY A 209 7.47 11.08 18.84
N ALA A 210 6.33 11.67 19.23
CA ALA A 210 5.41 11.11 20.23
C ALA A 210 3.95 11.21 19.75
N ALA A 211 3.02 10.80 20.61
CA ALA A 211 1.61 10.73 20.25
C ALA A 211 1.01 12.11 19.93
N VAL A 212 0.18 12.17 18.89
CA VAL A 212 -0.58 13.36 18.48
C VAL A 212 -2.06 13.00 18.47
N SER A 213 -2.87 13.76 19.21
CA SER A 213 -4.31 13.53 19.30
C SER A 213 -5.09 14.83 19.11
N GLY A 214 -6.11 14.78 18.26
CA GLY A 214 -7.11 15.85 18.11
C GLY A 214 -8.52 15.30 18.03
N ASP A 215 -9.49 16.12 18.44
CA ASP A 215 -10.91 15.79 18.26
C ASP A 215 -11.32 15.79 16.79
N THR A 216 -10.78 16.71 16.00
CA THR A 216 -11.05 16.75 14.56
C THR A 216 -10.03 15.91 13.79
N TYR A 217 -8.77 16.34 13.81
CA TYR A 217 -7.66 15.71 13.09
C TYR A 217 -6.52 15.40 14.03
N GLY A 218 -5.80 14.30 13.82
CA GLY A 218 -4.48 14.13 14.44
C GLY A 218 -3.52 15.16 13.83
N PHE A 219 -3.32 15.03 12.52
CA PHE A 219 -2.63 16.00 11.67
C PHE A 219 -3.57 16.58 10.61
N PHE A 220 -3.54 17.90 10.46
CA PHE A 220 -4.02 18.59 9.26
C PHE A 220 -2.86 19.44 8.73
N ALA A 221 -2.36 19.10 7.55
CA ALA A 221 -1.26 19.81 6.91
C ALA A 221 -1.66 20.26 5.51
N PHE A 222 -1.59 21.57 5.26
CA PHE A 222 -1.90 22.13 3.95
C PHE A 222 -0.75 23.04 3.48
N ASN A 223 -0.06 22.60 2.43
CA ASN A 223 0.91 23.40 1.71
C ASN A 223 0.32 23.96 0.40
N TYR A 224 -0.06 25.24 0.42
CA TYR A 224 -0.32 26.06 -0.78
C TYR A 224 0.98 26.57 -1.42
N GLY A 225 2.12 26.29 -0.79
CA GLY A 225 3.44 26.72 -1.23
C GLY A 225 3.93 26.00 -2.47
N THR A 226 5.10 26.42 -2.93
CA THR A 226 5.76 25.85 -4.13
C THR A 226 6.68 24.66 -3.83
N GLY A 227 6.85 24.31 -2.55
CA GLY A 227 7.80 23.29 -2.09
C GLY A 227 7.13 21.98 -1.70
N ALA A 228 7.86 21.11 -1.02
CA ALA A 228 7.37 19.80 -0.62
C ALA A 228 6.52 19.86 0.66
N LEU A 229 5.64 18.87 0.85
CA LEU A 229 4.99 18.57 2.12
C LEU A 229 5.52 17.24 2.65
N GLU A 230 6.13 17.27 3.83
CA GLU A 230 6.64 16.08 4.53
C GLU A 230 5.99 15.94 5.91
N ILE A 231 5.45 14.75 6.20
CA ILE A 231 4.93 14.38 7.51
C ILE A 231 5.63 13.12 7.99
N THR A 232 6.25 13.18 9.18
CA THR A 232 6.79 12.01 9.88
C THR A 232 6.09 11.86 11.23
N ALA A 233 5.36 10.77 11.39
CA ALA A 233 4.65 10.42 12.62
C ALA A 233 5.24 9.14 13.23
N ALA A 234 6.19 9.29 14.15
CA ALA A 234 6.82 8.14 14.82
C ALA A 234 5.96 7.59 15.97
N GLY A 235 5.13 8.43 16.60
CA GLY A 235 4.16 8.03 17.61
C GLY A 235 2.75 7.85 17.05
N THR A 236 1.83 7.35 17.88
CA THR A 236 0.42 7.18 17.51
C THR A 236 -0.23 8.51 17.14
N VAL A 237 -1.02 8.51 16.07
CA VAL A 237 -1.80 9.66 15.61
C VAL A 237 -3.28 9.33 15.71
N THR A 238 -4.07 10.22 16.29
CA THR A 238 -5.51 10.03 16.42
C THR A 238 -6.29 11.30 16.08
N GLY A 239 -7.15 11.23 15.08
CA GLY A 239 -8.23 12.19 14.83
C GLY A 239 -9.58 11.53 15.14
N THR A 240 -10.29 11.96 16.17
CA THR A 240 -11.46 11.19 16.65
C THR A 240 -12.70 11.32 15.75
N ARG A 241 -12.88 12.47 15.09
CA ARG A 241 -14.07 12.76 14.27
C ARG A 241 -13.82 12.75 12.77
N PHE A 242 -12.65 13.22 12.32
CA PHE A 242 -12.25 13.22 10.91
C PHE A 242 -11.03 12.33 10.75
N ASP A 243 -9.99 12.81 10.08
CA ASP A 243 -8.89 11.96 9.64
C ASP A 243 -7.78 11.88 10.69
N GLY A 244 -7.11 10.73 10.76
CA GLY A 244 -5.88 10.62 11.53
C GLY A 244 -4.84 11.60 10.98
N ILE A 245 -4.59 11.52 9.67
CA ILE A 245 -3.73 12.43 8.91
C ILE A 245 -4.49 12.92 7.68
N GLN A 246 -4.61 14.24 7.51
CA GLN A 246 -5.01 14.86 6.25
C GLN A 246 -3.85 15.73 5.74
N ALA A 247 -3.39 15.43 4.53
CA ALA A 247 -2.27 16.14 3.91
C ALA A 247 -2.63 16.61 2.49
N THR A 248 -2.57 17.92 2.27
CA THR A 248 -2.82 18.54 0.97
C THR A 248 -1.59 19.33 0.52
N ASN A 249 -1.11 19.09 -0.68
CA ASN A 249 0.07 19.77 -1.24
C ASN A 249 -0.21 20.26 -2.66
N GLU A 250 0.08 21.52 -2.93
CA GLU A 250 0.04 22.09 -4.29
C GLU A 250 1.44 22.38 -4.86
N GLY A 251 2.50 21.98 -4.13
CA GLY A 251 3.90 22.22 -4.51
C GLY A 251 4.58 21.03 -5.18
N THR A 252 5.77 20.63 -4.73
CA THR A 252 6.57 19.54 -5.35
C THR A 252 6.17 18.17 -4.82
N ASP A 253 6.95 17.51 -3.95
CA ASP A 253 6.60 16.17 -3.45
C ASP A 253 5.65 16.22 -2.24
N LEU A 254 4.77 15.22 -2.10
CA LEU A 254 4.03 14.92 -0.86
C LEU A 254 4.53 13.58 -0.30
N THR A 255 5.13 13.60 0.89
CA THR A 255 5.62 12.40 1.59
C THR A 255 5.01 12.27 2.98
N ILE A 256 4.46 11.09 3.30
CA ILE A 256 3.98 10.73 4.64
C ILE A 256 4.68 9.46 5.10
N THR A 257 5.29 9.50 6.29
CA THR A 257 5.81 8.33 7.00
C THR A 257 5.04 8.12 8.29
N ALA A 258 4.14 7.13 8.29
CA ALA A 258 3.40 6.66 9.46
C ALA A 258 4.19 5.53 10.15
N GLY A 259 5.11 5.91 11.03
CA GLY A 259 5.91 4.99 11.84
C GLY A 259 5.16 4.40 13.03
N GLY A 260 4.22 5.15 13.60
CA GLY A 260 3.27 4.68 14.61
C GLY A 260 1.86 4.46 14.05
N ASP A 261 0.97 3.93 14.89
CA ASP A 261 -0.43 3.69 14.50
C ASP A 261 -1.15 5.01 14.17
N VAL A 262 -1.96 5.01 13.13
CA VAL A 262 -2.80 6.13 12.71
C VAL A 262 -4.26 5.72 12.79
N THR A 263 -5.08 6.51 13.48
CA THR A 263 -6.52 6.27 13.59
C THR A 263 -7.29 7.53 13.25
N GLY A 264 -8.27 7.42 12.35
CA GLY A 264 -9.25 8.47 12.10
C GLY A 264 -10.68 7.99 12.26
N GLY A 265 -11.54 8.86 12.79
CA GLY A 265 -12.99 8.60 12.84
C GLY A 265 -13.66 8.57 11.47
N MET A 266 -13.09 9.25 10.48
CA MET A 266 -13.48 9.16 9.07
C MET A 266 -12.47 8.30 8.32
N ASN A 267 -11.31 8.84 7.93
CA ASN A 267 -10.25 8.07 7.28
C ASN A 267 -8.99 7.96 8.15
N GLY A 268 -8.21 6.90 8.02
CA GLY A 268 -6.90 6.84 8.69
C GLY A 268 -5.96 7.91 8.15
N ILE A 269 -5.67 7.85 6.84
CA ILE A 269 -4.83 8.81 6.11
C ILE A 269 -5.57 9.29 4.86
N VAL A 270 -5.56 10.59 4.60
CA VAL A 270 -6.02 11.21 3.35
C VAL A 270 -4.90 12.01 2.70
N THR A 271 -4.64 11.74 1.43
CA THR A 271 -3.71 12.52 0.59
C THR A 271 -4.44 13.27 -0.50
N ASP A 272 -4.06 14.51 -0.74
CA ASP A 272 -4.52 15.31 -1.87
C ASP A 272 -3.32 16.07 -2.43
N HIS A 273 -2.59 15.40 -3.33
CA HIS A 273 -1.39 15.93 -3.95
C HIS A 273 -1.72 16.48 -5.34
N ARG A 274 -1.68 17.79 -5.49
CA ARG A 274 -2.05 18.53 -6.72
C ARG A 274 -0.84 19.17 -7.40
N GLY A 275 0.33 18.84 -6.90
CA GLY A 275 1.61 19.33 -7.37
C GLY A 275 2.11 18.64 -8.63
N ASP A 276 3.39 18.82 -8.95
CA ASP A 276 4.08 18.15 -10.06
C ASP A 276 5.14 17.12 -9.60
N GLY A 277 5.40 17.04 -8.29
CA GLY A 277 6.31 16.07 -7.70
C GLY A 277 5.65 14.74 -7.37
N ALA A 278 6.37 13.84 -6.71
CA ALA A 278 5.89 12.51 -6.36
C ALA A 278 4.97 12.52 -5.12
N LEU A 279 4.00 11.61 -5.11
CA LEU A 279 3.24 11.23 -3.92
C LEU A 279 3.80 9.92 -3.36
N GLY A 280 4.17 9.92 -2.08
CA GLY A 280 4.65 8.75 -1.36
C GLY A 280 4.06 8.63 0.05
N VAL A 281 3.47 7.48 0.37
CA VAL A 281 2.97 7.16 1.70
C VAL A 281 3.58 5.85 2.17
N THR A 282 4.27 5.87 3.30
CA THR A 282 4.87 4.69 3.92
C THR A 282 4.22 4.42 5.26
N MET A 283 3.72 3.20 5.45
CA MET A 283 2.95 2.78 6.62
C MET A 283 3.65 1.61 7.29
N ALA A 284 4.25 1.85 8.45
CA ALA A 284 4.86 0.82 9.29
C ALA A 284 3.97 0.47 10.50
N GLY A 285 3.16 1.41 10.98
CA GLY A 285 2.13 1.16 11.99
C GLY A 285 0.79 0.71 11.41
N ALA A 286 -0.19 0.44 12.27
CA ALA A 286 -1.55 0.17 11.86
C ALA A 286 -2.26 1.46 11.43
N VAL A 287 -2.87 1.49 10.24
CA VAL A 287 -3.72 2.57 9.76
C VAL A 287 -5.18 2.13 9.82
N THR A 288 -5.98 2.82 10.63
CA THR A 288 -7.39 2.50 10.86
C THR A 288 -8.29 3.69 10.50
N GLY A 289 -9.16 3.48 9.51
CA GLY A 289 -10.27 4.36 9.19
C GLY A 289 -11.53 4.00 9.97
N GLY A 290 -12.45 4.95 10.09
CA GLY A 290 -13.78 4.73 10.64
C GLY A 290 -14.79 4.61 9.51
N THR A 291 -15.59 5.67 9.30
CA THR A 291 -16.66 5.65 8.29
C THR A 291 -16.18 5.76 6.84
N GLY A 292 -14.93 6.18 6.62
CA GLY A 292 -14.28 6.25 5.31
C GLY A 292 -13.26 5.13 5.12
N ALA A 293 -12.18 5.36 4.38
CA ALA A 293 -11.14 4.37 4.11
C ALA A 293 -10.04 4.33 5.18
N GLY A 294 -9.27 3.25 5.24
CA GLY A 294 -8.02 3.23 6.00
C GLY A 294 -7.05 4.27 5.42
N VAL A 295 -6.84 4.21 4.11
CA VAL A 295 -6.09 5.18 3.32
C VAL A 295 -6.91 5.61 2.12
N GLU A 296 -7.02 6.92 1.92
CA GLU A 296 -7.69 7.52 0.76
C GLU A 296 -6.72 8.44 0.01
N ASN A 297 -6.58 8.22 -1.29
CA ASN A 297 -6.02 9.20 -2.21
C ASN A 297 -7.19 9.97 -2.85
N ALA A 298 -7.28 11.27 -2.57
CA ALA A 298 -8.44 12.08 -2.90
C ALA A 298 -8.61 12.25 -4.42
N ALA A 299 -9.85 12.52 -4.86
CA ALA A 299 -10.16 12.60 -6.29
C ALA A 299 -9.42 13.68 -7.08
N THR A 300 -9.01 14.76 -6.41
CA THR A 300 -8.20 15.83 -7.02
C THR A 300 -6.71 15.56 -6.99
N SER A 301 -6.28 14.47 -6.34
CA SER A 301 -4.90 14.07 -6.22
C SER A 301 -4.39 13.51 -7.56
N GLN A 302 -3.08 13.48 -7.72
CA GLN A 302 -2.39 12.60 -8.66
C GLN A 302 -2.19 11.20 -8.06
N GLY A 303 -1.77 10.26 -8.89
CA GLY A 303 -1.37 8.93 -8.46
C GLY A 303 -0.02 8.96 -7.72
N GLY A 304 0.25 7.89 -6.98
CA GLY A 304 1.40 7.82 -6.08
C GLY A 304 1.80 6.42 -5.65
N GLN A 305 2.83 6.36 -4.82
CA GLN A 305 3.30 5.12 -4.21
C GLN A 305 2.81 5.01 -2.76
N PHE A 306 2.10 3.92 -2.46
CA PHE A 306 1.62 3.58 -1.13
C PHE A 306 2.28 2.28 -0.70
N VAL A 307 3.11 2.32 0.34
CA VAL A 307 3.88 1.17 0.82
C VAL A 307 3.42 0.78 2.21
N LEU A 308 2.82 -0.40 2.34
CA LEU A 308 2.50 -1.02 3.62
C LEU A 308 3.64 -1.97 4.01
N GLN A 309 4.45 -1.59 4.99
CA GLN A 309 5.59 -2.40 5.43
C GLN A 309 5.15 -3.66 6.20
N ASP A 310 6.07 -4.62 6.29
CA ASP A 310 5.93 -5.77 7.18
C ASP A 310 5.64 -5.33 8.63
N GLY A 311 4.70 -6.02 9.27
CA GLY A 311 4.16 -5.67 10.60
C GLY A 311 3.12 -4.55 10.62
N GLY A 312 2.99 -3.76 9.55
CA GLY A 312 1.93 -2.75 9.40
C GLY A 312 0.59 -3.39 9.03
N SER A 313 -0.51 -2.63 9.18
CA SER A 313 -1.83 -3.06 8.68
C SER A 313 -2.67 -1.89 8.20
N ILE A 314 -3.57 -2.11 7.25
CA ILE A 314 -4.59 -1.13 6.85
C ILE A 314 -5.98 -1.75 7.04
N GLN A 315 -6.89 -1.02 7.69
CA GLN A 315 -8.28 -1.43 7.87
C GLN A 315 -9.22 -0.22 7.99
N ALA A 316 -10.52 -0.44 7.83
CA ALA A 316 -11.53 0.54 8.22
C ALA A 316 -12.84 -0.12 8.66
N ASP A 317 -13.61 0.58 9.52
CA ASP A 317 -14.95 0.14 9.93
C ASP A 317 -15.94 0.09 8.75
N SER A 318 -15.70 0.89 7.71
CA SER A 318 -16.46 0.85 6.44
C SER A 318 -16.27 -0.44 5.64
N GLY A 319 -15.21 -1.20 5.93
CA GLY A 319 -14.73 -2.32 5.11
C GLY A 319 -13.75 -1.92 4.01
N LEU A 320 -13.56 -0.61 3.74
CA LEU A 320 -12.65 -0.10 2.70
C LEU A 320 -11.27 0.17 3.30
N ALA A 321 -10.29 -0.70 3.08
CA ALA A 321 -8.95 -0.49 3.58
C ALA A 321 -8.21 0.57 2.76
N PHE A 322 -8.28 0.48 1.44
CA PHE A 322 -7.59 1.39 0.53
C PHE A 322 -8.54 1.89 -0.56
N ALA A 323 -8.51 3.19 -0.83
CA ALA A 323 -9.26 3.80 -1.89
C ALA A 323 -8.38 4.81 -2.62
N ASP A 324 -8.07 4.54 -3.87
CA ASP A 324 -7.62 5.56 -4.78
C ASP A 324 -8.81 6.11 -5.56
N LEU A 325 -9.09 7.39 -5.36
CA LEU A 325 -10.14 8.11 -6.06
C LEU A 325 -9.54 9.06 -7.11
N ALA A 326 -8.22 9.14 -7.21
CA ALA A 326 -7.50 10.11 -8.03
C ALA A 326 -7.91 9.99 -9.50
N ASP A 327 -8.45 11.07 -10.04
CA ASP A 327 -8.82 11.22 -11.45
C ASP A 327 -7.84 12.18 -12.16
N GLY A 328 -6.95 12.82 -11.38
CA GLY A 328 -6.04 13.85 -11.85
C GLY A 328 -6.74 15.06 -12.51
N SER A 329 -5.96 16.06 -12.93
CA SER A 329 -6.46 17.16 -13.77
C SER A 329 -6.23 16.92 -15.27
N THR A 330 -5.53 15.83 -15.61
CA THR A 330 -5.09 15.46 -16.96
C THR A 330 -5.64 14.12 -17.46
N GLY A 331 -6.43 13.42 -16.64
CA GLY A 331 -6.86 12.04 -16.86
C GLY A 331 -5.96 11.04 -16.15
N ASP A 332 -6.59 10.02 -15.56
CA ASP A 332 -6.17 8.67 -15.17
C ASP A 332 -4.79 8.59 -14.51
N ALA A 333 -4.75 8.82 -13.20
CA ALA A 333 -3.52 9.00 -12.45
C ALA A 333 -3.08 7.70 -11.76
N SER A 334 -2.20 6.95 -12.43
CA SER A 334 -1.67 5.67 -11.93
C SER A 334 -1.03 5.72 -10.53
N SER A 335 -1.44 4.81 -9.68
CA SER A 335 -0.87 4.53 -8.37
C SER A 335 -0.29 3.13 -8.25
N THR A 336 0.51 2.94 -7.20
CA THR A 336 1.00 1.63 -6.79
C THR A 336 0.75 1.41 -5.30
N LEU A 337 0.04 0.35 -4.97
CA LEU A 337 -0.13 -0.15 -3.60
C LEU A 337 0.78 -1.38 -3.40
N ASP A 338 1.90 -1.20 -2.69
CA ASP A 338 2.89 -2.23 -2.40
C ASP A 338 2.73 -2.74 -0.96
N ILE A 339 2.36 -4.01 -0.80
CA ILE A 339 1.91 -4.57 0.47
C ILE A 339 2.83 -5.69 0.94
N ALA A 340 3.53 -5.44 2.05
CA ALA A 340 4.22 -6.45 2.86
C ALA A 340 3.50 -6.71 4.20
N GLY A 341 2.63 -5.80 4.66
CA GLY A 341 1.84 -5.97 5.88
C GLY A 341 0.46 -6.62 5.68
N ALA A 342 -0.46 -6.33 6.60
CA ALA A 342 -1.82 -6.87 6.58
C ALA A 342 -2.84 -5.92 5.94
N LEU A 343 -3.46 -6.32 4.82
CA LEU A 343 -4.57 -5.60 4.20
C LEU A 343 -5.91 -6.19 4.66
N ASN A 344 -6.60 -5.50 5.57
CA ASN A 344 -7.81 -5.98 6.26
C ASN A 344 -9.06 -5.19 5.83
N GLY A 345 -9.42 -5.31 4.55
CA GLY A 345 -10.57 -4.65 3.94
C GLY A 345 -10.33 -4.44 2.44
N ASP A 346 -11.36 -4.05 1.71
CA ASP A 346 -11.33 -3.90 0.25
C ASP A 346 -10.27 -2.86 -0.18
N ALA A 347 -9.67 -3.08 -1.34
CA ALA A 347 -8.79 -2.14 -2.02
C ALA A 347 -9.40 -1.78 -3.38
N GLN A 348 -9.60 -0.48 -3.60
CA GLN A 348 -10.09 0.10 -4.85
C GLN A 348 -8.97 0.95 -5.44
N MET A 349 -8.52 0.62 -6.65
CA MET A 349 -7.38 1.29 -7.29
C MET A 349 -7.79 2.48 -8.17
N GLY A 350 -9.08 2.64 -8.47
CA GLY A 350 -9.56 3.83 -9.18
C GLY A 350 -9.05 3.91 -10.62
N ALA A 351 -9.18 5.10 -11.23
CA ALA A 351 -8.84 5.30 -12.63
C ALA A 351 -7.34 5.52 -12.85
N GLY A 352 -6.76 4.79 -13.80
CA GLY A 352 -5.34 4.82 -14.05
C GLY A 352 -4.86 3.53 -14.68
N GLY A 353 -3.55 3.40 -14.88
CA GLY A 353 -2.92 2.10 -14.99
C GLY A 353 -2.30 1.76 -13.65
N ASP A 354 -3.07 1.13 -12.78
CA ASP A 354 -2.73 0.94 -11.39
C ASP A 354 -1.99 -0.36 -11.14
N THR A 355 -1.34 -0.45 -9.99
CA THR A 355 -0.61 -1.65 -9.60
C THR A 355 -0.84 -1.96 -8.14
N LEU A 356 -1.26 -3.19 -7.85
CA LEU A 356 -1.29 -3.73 -6.49
C LEU A 356 -0.30 -4.89 -6.40
N ILE A 357 0.65 -4.80 -5.46
CA ILE A 357 1.69 -5.81 -5.24
C ILE A 357 1.48 -6.45 -3.87
N LEU A 358 1.35 -7.77 -3.85
CA LEU A 358 1.36 -8.59 -2.66
C LEU A 358 2.75 -9.22 -2.51
N ARG A 359 3.49 -8.80 -1.48
CA ARG A 359 4.83 -9.31 -1.15
C ARG A 359 4.76 -10.61 -0.36
N ASP A 360 5.90 -11.27 -0.18
CA ASP A 360 6.08 -12.52 0.55
C ASP A 360 5.47 -12.55 1.96
N THR A 361 5.49 -11.43 2.69
CA THR A 361 4.90 -11.33 4.04
C THR A 361 3.45 -10.83 4.08
N ALA A 362 2.88 -10.48 2.92
CA ALA A 362 1.54 -9.90 2.85
C ALA A 362 0.46 -10.85 3.38
N THR A 363 -0.46 -10.33 4.18
CA THR A 363 -1.65 -11.07 4.61
C THR A 363 -2.92 -10.34 4.20
N LEU A 364 -3.87 -11.09 3.63
CA LEU A 364 -5.17 -10.56 3.23
C LEU A 364 -6.26 -10.92 4.25
N GLY A 365 -7.11 -9.95 4.57
CA GLY A 365 -8.31 -10.15 5.36
C GLY A 365 -9.31 -11.08 4.65
N ALA A 366 -10.13 -11.77 5.44
CA ALA A 366 -11.15 -12.67 4.89
C ALA A 366 -12.23 -11.88 4.13
N GLY A 367 -12.56 -12.33 2.91
CA GLY A 367 -13.63 -11.74 2.10
C GLY A 367 -13.29 -10.38 1.49
N ILE A 368 -11.99 -10.07 1.39
CA ILE A 368 -11.51 -8.87 0.70
C ILE A 368 -11.86 -8.89 -0.79
N THR A 369 -12.10 -7.71 -1.34
CA THR A 369 -12.15 -7.43 -2.78
C THR A 369 -10.95 -6.55 -3.17
N LEU A 370 -10.22 -6.94 -4.21
CA LEU A 370 -9.17 -6.18 -4.87
C LEU A 370 -9.71 -5.75 -6.23
N ASP A 371 -10.01 -4.47 -6.40
CA ASP A 371 -10.66 -3.91 -7.58
C ASP A 371 -9.71 -2.99 -8.34
N GLY A 372 -9.33 -3.38 -9.56
CA GLY A 372 -8.51 -2.57 -10.47
C GLY A 372 -9.27 -1.42 -11.14
N ASP A 373 -10.61 -1.40 -11.04
CA ASP A 373 -11.57 -0.48 -11.66
C ASP A 373 -12.24 -0.94 -12.97
N ALA A 374 -13.55 -0.69 -13.08
CA ALA A 374 -14.34 -1.11 -14.24
C ALA A 374 -14.28 -0.11 -15.42
N GLY A 375 -13.22 0.71 -15.50
CA GLY A 375 -13.07 1.78 -16.46
C GLY A 375 -13.14 1.28 -17.90
N ALA A 376 -13.88 1.99 -18.76
CA ALA A 376 -13.93 1.72 -20.20
C ALA A 376 -12.64 2.20 -20.92
N GLU A 377 -11.51 2.19 -20.22
CA GLU A 377 -10.23 2.75 -20.65
C GLU A 377 -9.40 1.76 -21.48
N SER A 378 -9.97 0.58 -21.79
CA SER A 378 -9.53 -0.38 -22.84
C SER A 378 -9.33 0.28 -24.24
N GLY A 379 -9.61 1.58 -24.39
CA GLY A 379 -9.30 2.41 -25.57
C GLY A 379 -8.09 3.35 -25.47
N ILE A 380 -7.51 3.61 -24.29
CA ILE A 380 -6.29 4.42 -24.10
C ILE A 380 -5.11 3.47 -23.96
N ALA A 381 -4.18 3.49 -24.93
CA ALA A 381 -2.99 2.65 -24.88
C ALA A 381 -2.13 2.97 -23.63
N GLY A 382 -2.08 2.03 -22.67
CA GLY A 382 -1.11 2.04 -21.56
C GLY A 382 -1.69 2.18 -20.15
N GLN A 383 -3.01 2.21 -19.98
CA GLN A 383 -3.66 2.08 -18.67
C GLN A 383 -4.03 0.61 -18.49
N ILE A 384 -3.20 -0.11 -17.75
CA ILE A 384 -3.34 -1.54 -17.48
C ILE A 384 -3.29 -1.68 -15.97
N ASP A 385 -4.37 -2.20 -15.39
CA ASP A 385 -4.38 -2.53 -13.98
C ASP A 385 -3.69 -3.87 -13.77
N ARG A 386 -2.76 -3.86 -12.82
CA ARG A 386 -1.85 -4.98 -12.58
C ARG A 386 -1.90 -5.46 -11.14
N LEU A 387 -2.36 -6.69 -10.95
CA LEU A 387 -2.27 -7.41 -9.69
C LEU A 387 -1.04 -8.32 -9.71
N GLU A 388 -0.08 -8.05 -8.85
CA GLU A 388 1.15 -8.84 -8.75
C GLU A 388 1.24 -9.59 -7.42
N PHE A 389 1.51 -10.89 -7.50
CA PHE A 389 1.95 -11.73 -6.40
C PHE A 389 3.47 -11.89 -6.51
N ALA A 390 4.23 -11.14 -5.71
CA ALA A 390 5.69 -11.12 -5.72
C ALA A 390 6.24 -11.86 -4.49
N GLY A 391 6.62 -13.13 -4.68
CA GLY A 391 7.03 -14.03 -3.59
C GLY A 391 5.92 -14.44 -2.63
N TRP A 392 4.69 -13.97 -2.87
CA TRP A 392 3.54 -14.30 -2.05
C TRP A 392 3.19 -15.79 -2.14
N THR A 393 2.88 -16.38 -0.99
CA THR A 393 2.45 -17.77 -0.89
C THR A 393 1.11 -17.85 -0.17
N GLY A 394 0.10 -18.40 -0.83
CA GLY A 394 -1.21 -18.54 -0.21
C GLY A 394 -2.30 -19.05 -1.14
N SER A 395 -3.52 -19.04 -0.63
CA SER A 395 -4.72 -19.35 -1.40
C SER A 395 -5.45 -18.05 -1.71
N PHE A 396 -5.81 -17.86 -2.97
CA PHE A 396 -6.51 -16.67 -3.46
C PHE A 396 -7.78 -17.11 -4.17
N ASP A 397 -8.90 -16.50 -3.81
CA ASP A 397 -10.17 -16.71 -4.50
C ASP A 397 -10.23 -15.68 -5.64
N ALA A 398 -10.31 -16.15 -6.88
CA ALA A 398 -10.26 -15.32 -8.05
C ALA A 398 -11.49 -14.40 -8.17
N ALA A 399 -12.61 -14.72 -7.50
CA ALA A 399 -13.73 -13.79 -7.36
C ALA A 399 -13.41 -12.57 -6.48
N GLN A 400 -12.30 -12.59 -5.72
CA GLN A 400 -11.81 -11.45 -4.95
C GLN A 400 -11.04 -10.46 -5.83
N ALA A 401 -10.49 -10.88 -6.97
CA ALA A 401 -9.88 -9.99 -7.94
C ALA A 401 -10.95 -9.55 -8.93
N LEU A 402 -11.34 -8.28 -8.89
CA LEU A 402 -12.25 -7.70 -9.86
C LEU A 402 -11.46 -6.76 -10.75
N ASN A 403 -11.83 -6.76 -12.03
CA ASN A 403 -11.44 -5.70 -12.94
C ASN A 403 -9.91 -5.53 -13.08
N TRP A 404 -9.21 -6.62 -13.40
CA TRP A 404 -7.78 -6.56 -13.70
C TRP A 404 -7.52 -6.95 -15.17
N GLU A 405 -6.66 -6.21 -15.87
CA GLU A 405 -6.15 -6.58 -17.19
C GLU A 405 -4.90 -7.45 -17.09
N SER A 406 -4.15 -7.36 -15.99
CA SER A 406 -2.92 -8.11 -15.79
C SER A 406 -2.84 -8.73 -14.41
N VAL A 407 -2.61 -10.04 -14.34
CA VAL A 407 -2.26 -10.76 -13.12
C VAL A 407 -0.91 -11.41 -13.29
N VAL A 408 0.04 -11.12 -12.40
CA VAL A 408 1.44 -11.55 -12.51
C VAL A 408 1.84 -12.32 -11.26
N LEU A 409 2.47 -13.48 -11.44
CA LEU A 409 3.14 -14.22 -10.39
C LEU A 409 4.65 -14.13 -10.62
N SER A 410 5.39 -13.61 -9.65
CA SER A 410 6.82 -13.32 -9.76
C SER A 410 7.57 -13.66 -8.45
N GLU A 411 8.90 -13.54 -8.46
CA GLU A 411 9.75 -13.64 -7.26
C GLU A 411 9.50 -14.90 -6.39
N ASP A 412 9.42 -16.09 -6.99
CA ASP A 412 9.13 -17.37 -6.29
C ASP A 412 7.70 -17.50 -5.72
N ALA A 413 6.73 -16.71 -6.22
CA ALA A 413 5.34 -16.78 -5.74
C ALA A 413 4.71 -18.18 -5.93
N VAL A 414 3.91 -18.59 -4.95
CA VAL A 414 3.14 -19.84 -4.97
C VAL A 414 1.67 -19.53 -4.66
N VAL A 415 0.88 -19.32 -5.70
CA VAL A 415 -0.54 -18.95 -5.59
C VAL A 415 -1.40 -20.18 -5.85
N THR A 416 -2.29 -20.50 -4.92
CA THR A 416 -3.36 -21.49 -5.13
C THR A 416 -4.68 -20.79 -5.41
N PHE A 417 -5.18 -20.89 -6.63
CA PHE A 417 -6.50 -20.38 -7.01
C PHE A 417 -7.58 -21.32 -6.49
N ALA A 418 -8.40 -20.81 -5.57
CA ALA A 418 -9.33 -21.61 -4.76
C ALA A 418 -10.67 -21.90 -5.45
N ASP A 419 -11.07 -21.08 -6.41
CA ASP A 419 -12.35 -21.12 -7.12
C ASP A 419 -12.13 -20.99 -8.64
N GLY A 420 -13.23 -21.11 -9.40
CA GLY A 420 -13.17 -21.55 -10.79
C GLY A 420 -13.29 -20.52 -11.89
N ALA A 421 -13.11 -19.23 -11.61
CA ALA A 421 -13.08 -18.22 -12.69
C ALA A 421 -12.22 -17.00 -12.34
N ALA A 422 -11.26 -16.65 -13.20
CA ALA A 422 -10.61 -15.34 -13.18
C ALA A 422 -11.59 -14.27 -13.68
N ALA A 423 -11.78 -13.20 -12.90
CA ALA A 423 -12.60 -12.06 -13.31
C ALA A 423 -11.71 -10.96 -13.96
N GLY A 424 -11.91 -10.73 -15.26
CA GLY A 424 -11.39 -9.56 -15.99
C GLY A 424 -12.45 -8.46 -16.15
N THR A 425 -12.01 -7.24 -16.48
CA THR A 425 -12.84 -6.04 -16.76
C THR A 425 -13.75 -6.18 -17.99
N ALA A 426 -13.28 -6.90 -19.00
CA ALA A 426 -13.98 -7.20 -20.23
C ALA A 426 -13.61 -8.60 -20.73
N ALA A 427 -14.57 -9.30 -21.34
CA ALA A 427 -14.36 -10.67 -21.83
C ALA A 427 -13.21 -10.73 -22.84
N GLY A 428 -12.09 -11.36 -22.44
CA GLY A 428 -10.94 -11.66 -23.30
C GLY A 428 -9.72 -10.74 -23.18
N ASP A 429 -9.74 -9.69 -22.35
CA ASP A 429 -8.62 -8.73 -22.24
C ASP A 429 -7.62 -9.05 -21.10
N LEU A 430 -7.97 -9.99 -20.20
CA LEU A 430 -7.09 -10.39 -19.10
C LEU A 430 -5.85 -11.16 -19.60
N THR A 431 -4.67 -10.80 -19.11
CA THR A 431 -3.43 -11.57 -19.27
C THR A 431 -2.93 -12.06 -17.92
N VAL A 432 -2.80 -13.37 -17.77
CA VAL A 432 -2.14 -13.99 -16.62
C VAL A 432 -0.71 -14.36 -17.00
N GLU A 433 0.27 -13.89 -16.23
CA GLU A 433 1.69 -14.22 -16.39
C GLU A 433 2.20 -15.02 -15.19
N ILE A 434 2.72 -16.21 -15.45
CA ILE A 434 3.42 -17.03 -14.46
C ILE A 434 4.91 -16.95 -14.76
N GLY A 435 5.66 -16.22 -13.93
CA GLY A 435 7.11 -16.07 -14.05
C GLY A 435 7.85 -17.40 -13.91
N ALA A 436 9.07 -17.48 -14.43
CA ALA A 436 9.84 -18.73 -14.52
C ALA A 436 10.06 -19.48 -13.20
N ASP A 437 10.12 -18.73 -12.09
CA ASP A 437 10.34 -19.27 -10.75
C ASP A 437 9.03 -19.38 -9.94
N ALA A 438 7.90 -19.00 -10.53
CA ALA A 438 6.60 -18.99 -9.85
C ALA A 438 5.79 -20.27 -10.09
N THR A 439 4.85 -20.53 -9.19
CA THR A 439 3.89 -21.64 -9.26
C THR A 439 2.46 -21.13 -9.15
N ALA A 440 1.64 -21.43 -10.16
CA ALA A 440 0.19 -21.31 -10.08
C ALA A 440 -0.42 -22.69 -9.86
N ARG A 441 -1.19 -22.88 -8.79
CA ARG A 441 -1.92 -24.11 -8.49
C ARG A 441 -3.42 -23.89 -8.59
N LEU A 442 -4.13 -24.85 -9.16
CA LEU A 442 -5.60 -24.83 -9.21
C LEU A 442 -6.18 -25.80 -8.18
N ALA A 443 -7.09 -25.33 -7.34
CA ALA A 443 -7.78 -26.20 -6.36
C ALA A 443 -8.91 -27.04 -6.98
N GLY A 444 -9.29 -26.74 -8.22
CA GLY A 444 -10.32 -27.40 -9.01
C GLY A 444 -10.42 -26.74 -10.39
N ASP A 445 -11.54 -26.95 -11.08
CA ASP A 445 -11.78 -26.36 -12.40
C ASP A 445 -11.61 -24.84 -12.37
N PHE A 446 -10.95 -24.29 -13.39
CA PHE A 446 -10.64 -22.87 -13.52
C PHE A 446 -10.90 -22.38 -14.94
N MET A 447 -11.63 -21.27 -15.06
CA MET A 447 -11.84 -20.57 -16.32
C MET A 447 -11.07 -19.25 -16.33
N LEU A 448 -10.15 -19.12 -17.27
CA LEU A 448 -9.47 -17.88 -17.60
C LEU A 448 -10.08 -17.29 -18.86
N ASP A 449 -10.78 -16.16 -18.72
CA ASP A 449 -11.29 -15.41 -19.86
C ASP A 449 -10.25 -14.40 -20.39
N GLY A 450 -9.23 -14.92 -21.07
CA GLY A 450 -8.09 -14.13 -21.51
C GLY A 450 -6.92 -14.99 -21.98
N ALA A 451 -5.72 -14.40 -22.04
CA ALA A 451 -4.49 -15.05 -22.42
C ALA A 451 -3.68 -15.54 -21.20
N LEU A 452 -2.94 -16.64 -21.37
CA LEU A 452 -2.04 -17.20 -20.37
C LEU A 452 -0.61 -17.26 -20.91
N ALA A 453 0.29 -16.51 -20.29
CA ALA A 453 1.73 -16.62 -20.49
C ALA A 453 2.33 -17.43 -19.34
N ASN A 454 2.76 -18.66 -19.61
CA ASN A 454 3.39 -19.51 -18.61
C ASN A 454 4.87 -19.67 -18.92
N ALA A 455 5.73 -19.27 -17.99
CA ALA A 455 7.15 -19.59 -17.96
C ALA A 455 7.53 -20.46 -16.74
N GLY A 456 6.68 -20.52 -15.71
CA GLY A 456 6.91 -21.26 -14.48
C GLY A 456 6.21 -22.61 -14.42
N LEU A 457 5.75 -22.99 -13.22
CA LEU A 457 4.99 -24.21 -12.99
C LEU A 457 3.49 -23.91 -12.94
N LEU A 458 2.74 -24.52 -13.84
CA LEU A 458 1.29 -24.61 -13.74
C LEU A 458 0.90 -25.98 -13.19
N ASP A 459 0.28 -26.00 -12.01
CA ASP A 459 -0.07 -27.19 -11.24
C ASP A 459 -1.60 -27.38 -11.24
N LEU A 460 -2.08 -28.31 -12.06
CA LEU A 460 -3.47 -28.75 -12.09
C LEU A 460 -3.72 -29.91 -11.11
N SER A 461 -2.67 -30.48 -10.50
CA SER A 461 -2.82 -31.55 -9.53
C SER A 461 -3.41 -31.01 -8.23
N THR A 462 -4.28 -31.80 -7.60
CA THR A 462 -4.84 -31.42 -6.30
C THR A 462 -4.02 -32.03 -5.15
N ALA A 463 -4.14 -31.46 -3.95
CA ALA A 463 -3.43 -31.96 -2.77
C ALA A 463 -3.74 -33.44 -2.42
N ALA A 464 -4.84 -33.98 -2.94
CA ALA A 464 -5.19 -35.39 -2.87
C ALA A 464 -5.36 -35.90 -4.31
N PRO A 465 -4.39 -36.65 -4.88
CA PRO A 465 -4.32 -36.91 -6.31
C PRO A 465 -5.66 -37.36 -6.88
N SER A 466 -6.23 -36.53 -7.74
CA SER A 466 -7.57 -36.71 -8.27
C SER A 466 -7.61 -36.14 -9.67
N VAL A 467 -8.09 -36.94 -10.61
CA VAL A 467 -8.26 -36.54 -11.99
C VAL A 467 -9.49 -35.66 -12.19
N GLY A 468 -9.49 -34.91 -13.27
CA GLY A 468 -10.64 -34.20 -13.80
C GLY A 468 -10.63 -32.69 -13.58
N THR A 469 -9.56 -32.14 -13.01
CA THR A 469 -9.38 -30.68 -12.91
C THR A 469 -9.22 -30.11 -14.31
N GLN A 470 -10.04 -29.12 -14.67
CA GLN A 470 -9.97 -28.48 -15.99
C GLN A 470 -9.55 -27.01 -15.90
N LEU A 471 -8.44 -26.66 -16.55
CA LEU A 471 -8.13 -25.28 -16.91
C LEU A 471 -8.70 -24.94 -18.28
N ARG A 472 -9.53 -23.91 -18.38
CA ARG A 472 -10.09 -23.39 -19.64
C ARG A 472 -9.56 -21.99 -19.89
N VAL A 473 -8.77 -21.79 -20.94
CA VAL A 473 -8.25 -20.50 -21.39
C VAL A 473 -9.00 -20.09 -22.65
N THR A 474 -9.70 -18.96 -22.66
CA THR A 474 -10.46 -18.52 -23.86
C THR A 474 -9.55 -17.94 -24.95
N GLY A 475 -8.41 -17.32 -24.57
CA GLY A 475 -7.43 -16.71 -25.45
C GLY A 475 -6.20 -17.59 -25.74
N ASP A 476 -5.09 -16.92 -26.05
CA ASP A 476 -3.83 -17.56 -26.43
C ASP A 476 -3.07 -18.14 -25.20
N TYR A 477 -2.33 -19.21 -25.42
CA TYR A 477 -1.42 -19.82 -24.45
C TYR A 477 0.03 -19.75 -24.97
N SER A 478 0.88 -18.98 -24.30
CA SER A 478 2.31 -18.89 -24.61
C SER A 478 3.11 -19.65 -23.56
N ALA A 479 3.87 -20.66 -23.99
CA ALA A 479 4.51 -21.61 -23.12
C ALA A 479 6.04 -21.67 -23.28
N ALA A 480 6.74 -21.47 -22.17
CA ALA A 480 8.13 -21.86 -21.97
C ALA A 480 8.28 -22.48 -20.58
N SER A 481 7.43 -23.47 -20.28
CA SER A 481 7.00 -23.78 -18.91
C SER A 481 6.87 -25.26 -18.60
N ASP A 482 6.59 -25.53 -17.33
CA ASP A 482 6.18 -26.83 -16.81
C ASP A 482 4.67 -26.87 -16.52
N LEU A 483 4.07 -28.04 -16.73
CA LEU A 483 2.69 -28.39 -16.40
C LEU A 483 2.67 -29.67 -15.56
N LEU A 484 2.04 -29.65 -14.39
CA LEU A 484 1.80 -30.83 -13.56
C LEU A 484 0.31 -31.20 -13.61
N ILE A 485 0.01 -32.46 -13.94
CA ILE A 485 -1.35 -33.01 -13.97
C ILE A 485 -1.43 -34.34 -13.21
N ASP A 486 -2.61 -34.68 -12.70
CA ASP A 486 -2.98 -36.01 -12.28
C ASP A 486 -3.61 -36.80 -13.46
N ALA A 487 -3.28 -38.09 -13.56
CA ALA A 487 -3.86 -38.99 -14.55
C ALA A 487 -4.06 -40.40 -13.98
N ASP A 488 -5.20 -41.04 -14.24
CA ASP A 488 -5.44 -42.45 -13.96
C ASP A 488 -5.12 -43.28 -15.21
N LEU A 489 -3.92 -43.85 -15.21
CA LEU A 489 -3.40 -44.60 -16.34
C LEU A 489 -3.80 -46.07 -16.33
N SER A 490 -4.64 -46.48 -15.37
CA SER A 490 -5.05 -47.88 -15.21
C SER A 490 -6.19 -48.30 -16.16
N SER A 491 -6.68 -47.38 -16.99
CA SER A 491 -7.66 -47.64 -18.05
C SER A 491 -7.13 -47.20 -19.41
N GLY A 492 -7.62 -47.84 -20.48
CA GLY A 492 -7.28 -47.46 -21.86
C GLY A 492 -8.04 -46.23 -22.38
N GLY A 493 -8.81 -45.54 -21.53
CA GLY A 493 -9.63 -44.40 -21.93
C GLY A 493 -10.94 -44.78 -22.62
N GLY A 494 -11.57 -43.75 -23.22
CA GLY A 494 -12.69 -43.88 -24.14
C GLY A 494 -12.25 -44.17 -25.58
N THR A 495 -13.22 -44.29 -26.50
CA THR A 495 -12.95 -44.43 -27.94
C THR A 495 -13.12 -43.12 -28.71
N ASP A 496 -13.20 -41.99 -28.01
CA ASP A 496 -13.67 -40.72 -28.59
C ASP A 496 -12.84 -39.47 -28.22
N ASN A 497 -11.81 -39.59 -27.38
CA ASN A 497 -10.92 -38.50 -26.94
C ASN A 497 -11.69 -37.21 -26.61
N THR A 498 -12.87 -37.34 -25.99
CA THR A 498 -13.73 -36.20 -25.69
C THR A 498 -13.30 -35.52 -24.41
N VAL A 499 -13.38 -34.19 -24.37
CA VAL A 499 -13.15 -33.39 -23.16
C VAL A 499 -13.96 -33.92 -21.98
N GLU A 500 -15.25 -34.16 -22.17
CA GLU A 500 -16.15 -34.64 -21.10
C GLU A 500 -15.87 -36.09 -20.70
N GLY A 501 -15.47 -36.95 -21.64
CA GLY A 501 -15.18 -38.36 -21.38
C GLY A 501 -13.86 -38.56 -20.63
N ASP A 502 -12.81 -37.88 -21.07
CA ASP A 502 -11.46 -38.08 -20.57
C ASP A 502 -11.14 -37.27 -19.31
N ALA A 503 -12.02 -36.33 -18.93
CA ALA A 503 -11.97 -35.69 -17.61
C ALA A 503 -12.13 -36.72 -16.47
N ALA A 504 -12.67 -37.92 -16.74
CA ALA A 504 -12.71 -38.99 -15.76
C ALA A 504 -11.36 -39.68 -15.53
N PHE A 505 -10.35 -39.39 -16.35
CA PHE A 505 -9.05 -40.06 -16.34
C PHE A 505 -7.86 -39.11 -16.26
N THR A 506 -8.01 -37.83 -16.58
CA THR A 506 -6.92 -36.86 -16.61
C THR A 506 -7.39 -35.50 -16.18
N ASP A 507 -6.50 -34.72 -15.58
CA ASP A 507 -6.64 -33.26 -15.58
C ASP A 507 -6.38 -32.71 -16.99
N GLN A 508 -7.02 -31.60 -17.32
CA GLN A 508 -7.06 -31.10 -18.69
C GLN A 508 -6.77 -29.60 -18.77
N ILE A 509 -6.02 -29.19 -19.80
CA ILE A 509 -5.89 -27.80 -20.23
C ILE A 509 -6.55 -27.60 -21.61
N LEU A 510 -7.50 -26.68 -21.67
CA LEU A 510 -8.34 -26.42 -22.85
C LEU A 510 -8.13 -24.98 -23.31
N ILE A 511 -7.63 -24.78 -24.52
CA ILE A 511 -7.18 -23.49 -25.04
C ILE A 511 -8.03 -23.09 -26.24
N GLY A 512 -8.71 -21.95 -26.14
CA GLY A 512 -9.56 -21.38 -27.19
C GLY A 512 -8.78 -20.68 -28.29
N GLY A 513 -7.59 -20.16 -27.98
CA GLY A 513 -6.70 -19.46 -28.92
C GLY A 513 -5.55 -20.31 -29.45
N ASN A 514 -4.46 -19.63 -29.81
CA ASN A 514 -3.23 -20.23 -30.31
C ASN A 514 -2.34 -20.74 -29.17
N VAL A 515 -1.59 -21.79 -29.42
CA VAL A 515 -0.51 -22.27 -28.56
C VAL A 515 0.83 -21.95 -29.21
N THR A 516 1.69 -21.27 -28.47
CA THR A 516 3.07 -20.97 -28.90
C THR A 516 4.08 -21.47 -27.89
N GLY A 517 5.24 -21.91 -28.38
CA GLY A 517 6.27 -22.52 -27.54
C GLY A 517 5.96 -23.96 -27.15
N THR A 518 6.59 -24.44 -26.06
CA THR A 518 6.55 -25.84 -25.62
C THR A 518 6.35 -25.90 -24.11
N THR A 519 5.38 -26.70 -23.67
CA THR A 519 5.14 -27.05 -22.28
C THR A 519 5.67 -28.44 -21.98
N THR A 520 6.51 -28.55 -20.95
CA THR A 520 6.95 -29.84 -20.42
C THR A 520 5.92 -30.36 -19.43
N VAL A 521 5.34 -31.52 -19.70
CA VAL A 521 4.28 -32.12 -18.90
C VAL A 521 4.86 -33.17 -17.96
N THR A 522 4.62 -33.01 -16.66
CA THR A 522 4.84 -34.01 -15.63
C THR A 522 3.49 -34.57 -15.21
N MET A 523 3.40 -35.90 -15.08
CA MET A 523 2.15 -36.55 -14.74
C MET A 523 2.29 -37.38 -13.46
N ASN A 524 1.34 -37.22 -12.55
CA ASN A 524 1.16 -38.07 -11.39
C ASN A 524 0.18 -39.20 -11.76
N ASN A 525 0.68 -40.43 -11.88
CA ASN A 525 -0.20 -41.58 -12.06
C ASN A 525 -0.95 -41.87 -10.75
N THR A 526 -2.26 -41.68 -10.75
CA THR A 526 -3.16 -41.96 -9.62
C THR A 526 -3.68 -43.41 -9.64
N GLY A 527 -3.52 -44.09 -10.76
CA GLY A 527 -3.95 -45.47 -10.99
C GLY A 527 -2.97 -46.53 -10.50
N ALA A 528 -3.42 -47.79 -10.47
CA ALA A 528 -2.63 -48.93 -9.99
C ALA A 528 -1.59 -49.49 -10.99
N GLY A 529 -1.36 -48.80 -12.11
CA GLY A 529 -0.41 -49.20 -13.17
C GLY A 529 -0.72 -48.52 -14.51
N LEU A 530 -0.29 -49.14 -15.61
CA LEU A 530 -0.58 -48.73 -16.99
C LEU A 530 -1.49 -49.75 -17.70
N ALA A 531 -2.51 -49.27 -18.41
CA ALA A 531 -3.32 -50.04 -19.37
C ALA A 531 -3.03 -49.57 -20.80
N LEU A 532 -3.26 -50.43 -21.81
CA LEU A 532 -3.12 -50.05 -23.22
C LEU A 532 -4.26 -49.12 -23.65
N THR A 533 -3.89 -48.05 -24.36
CA THR A 533 -4.84 -47.15 -25.05
C THR A 533 -5.00 -47.51 -26.52
N ASP A 534 -4.10 -48.33 -27.10
CA ASP A 534 -4.31 -48.96 -28.40
C ASP A 534 -5.45 -50.00 -28.27
N LEU A 535 -6.66 -49.59 -28.59
CA LEU A 535 -7.90 -50.34 -28.39
C LEU A 535 -8.19 -51.30 -29.55
N ASP A 536 -7.67 -51.00 -30.75
CA ASP A 536 -7.83 -51.86 -31.92
C ASP A 536 -6.70 -52.91 -32.08
N GLY A 537 -5.60 -52.74 -31.35
CA GLY A 537 -4.45 -53.64 -31.28
C GLY A 537 -3.54 -53.56 -32.50
N ASN A 538 -3.53 -52.43 -33.23
CA ASN A 538 -2.73 -52.25 -34.44
C ASN A 538 -1.26 -51.85 -34.16
N GLY A 539 -0.93 -51.58 -32.89
CA GLY A 539 0.41 -51.21 -32.42
C GLY A 539 0.71 -49.71 -32.53
N GLN A 540 -0.29 -48.88 -32.81
CA GLN A 540 -0.22 -47.42 -32.85
C GLN A 540 -1.33 -46.84 -31.98
N VAL A 541 -1.18 -45.57 -31.59
CA VAL A 541 -2.26 -44.83 -30.94
C VAL A 541 -2.96 -44.02 -32.02
N ASP A 542 -4.22 -44.33 -32.28
CA ASP A 542 -5.05 -43.63 -33.27
C ASP A 542 -5.69 -42.36 -32.71
N ALA A 543 -6.22 -41.51 -33.59
CA ALA A 543 -6.75 -40.19 -33.23
C ALA A 543 -7.97 -40.20 -32.29
N ASN A 544 -8.58 -41.36 -32.10
CA ASN A 544 -9.71 -41.62 -31.22
C ASN A 544 -9.34 -42.51 -30.02
N GLU A 545 -8.04 -42.69 -29.79
CA GLU A 545 -7.44 -43.46 -28.70
C GLU A 545 -6.54 -42.56 -27.84
N GLY A 546 -6.33 -42.97 -26.58
CA GLY A 546 -5.54 -42.22 -25.62
C GLY A 546 -6.40 -41.58 -24.53
N LEU A 547 -5.75 -40.79 -23.68
CA LEU A 547 -6.39 -39.98 -22.64
C LEU A 547 -6.11 -38.51 -22.92
N LEU A 548 -7.11 -37.73 -23.33
CA LEU A 548 -6.96 -36.31 -23.64
C LEU A 548 -6.61 -35.49 -22.40
N PHE A 549 -5.44 -34.86 -22.38
CA PHE A 549 -5.03 -33.93 -21.31
C PHE A 549 -4.84 -32.48 -21.80
N ALA A 550 -4.70 -32.25 -23.10
CA ALA A 550 -4.67 -30.89 -23.63
C ALA A 550 -5.38 -30.78 -24.98
N GLN A 551 -6.08 -29.67 -25.20
CA GLN A 551 -6.72 -29.35 -26.47
C GLN A 551 -6.52 -27.88 -26.84
N ALA A 552 -6.24 -27.59 -28.11
CA ALA A 552 -6.12 -26.22 -28.62
C ALA A 552 -6.96 -26.00 -29.88
N GLN A 553 -7.84 -25.00 -29.84
CA GLN A 553 -8.76 -24.66 -30.93
C GLN A 553 -8.08 -23.81 -32.03
N GLY A 554 -7.07 -23.01 -31.66
CA GLY A 554 -6.28 -22.20 -32.60
C GLY A 554 -5.11 -22.94 -33.24
N SER A 555 -4.11 -22.19 -33.69
CA SER A 555 -2.87 -22.78 -34.21
C SER A 555 -2.00 -23.33 -33.09
N ALA A 556 -1.40 -24.51 -33.28
CA ALA A 556 -0.47 -25.15 -32.36
C ALA A 556 0.53 -26.01 -33.15
N ALA A 557 1.47 -26.66 -32.45
CA ALA A 557 2.47 -27.54 -33.02
C ALA A 557 2.47 -28.92 -32.34
N ALA A 558 2.95 -29.96 -33.03
CA ALA A 558 3.00 -31.31 -32.47
C ALA A 558 3.81 -31.40 -31.16
N ASP A 559 4.78 -30.50 -30.97
CA ASP A 559 5.64 -30.37 -29.80
C ASP A 559 5.22 -29.23 -28.85
N SER A 560 3.99 -28.72 -28.96
CA SER A 560 3.46 -27.75 -27.99
C SER A 560 3.33 -28.32 -26.59
N PHE A 561 3.10 -29.63 -26.46
CA PHE A 561 3.13 -30.35 -25.19
C PHE A 561 4.03 -31.59 -25.34
N VAL A 562 5.03 -31.71 -24.46
CA VAL A 562 5.97 -32.84 -24.47
C VAL A 562 6.07 -33.43 -23.07
N LEU A 563 6.11 -34.75 -22.96
CA LEU A 563 6.27 -35.41 -21.66
C LEU A 563 7.71 -35.22 -21.13
N ALA A 564 7.86 -34.89 -19.85
CA ALA A 564 9.17 -34.70 -19.20
C ALA A 564 10.07 -35.95 -19.34
N ALA A 565 9.47 -37.13 -19.19
CA ALA A 565 10.09 -38.42 -19.46
C ALA A 565 9.01 -39.49 -19.69
N PRO A 566 9.26 -40.51 -20.53
CA PRO A 566 8.32 -41.64 -20.69
C PRO A 566 7.98 -42.30 -19.36
N ILE A 567 6.70 -42.57 -19.13
CA ILE A 567 6.23 -43.30 -17.95
C ILE A 567 6.29 -44.78 -18.28
N ILE A 568 7.14 -45.54 -17.59
CA ILE A 568 7.34 -46.97 -17.84
C ILE A 568 6.86 -47.75 -16.61
N ASP A 569 5.90 -48.64 -16.81
CA ASP A 569 5.48 -49.63 -15.82
C ASP A 569 5.33 -51.00 -16.47
N GLY A 570 6.17 -51.94 -16.03
CA GLY A 570 6.22 -53.28 -16.58
C GLY A 570 6.50 -53.31 -18.09
N ALA A 571 5.53 -53.82 -18.85
CA ALA A 571 5.61 -53.98 -20.30
C ALA A 571 5.07 -52.77 -21.08
N PHE A 572 4.59 -51.73 -20.39
CA PHE A 572 3.91 -50.59 -20.99
C PHE A 572 4.75 -49.33 -20.85
N MET A 573 4.62 -48.45 -21.84
CA MET A 573 5.23 -47.14 -21.88
C MET A 573 4.18 -46.12 -22.30
N ALA A 574 4.00 -45.08 -21.51
CA ALA A 574 3.14 -43.95 -21.82
C ALA A 574 3.96 -42.79 -22.39
N GLU A 575 3.49 -42.21 -23.49
CA GLU A 575 4.05 -41.04 -24.17
C GLU A 575 2.92 -40.10 -24.63
N VAL A 576 3.27 -38.85 -24.93
CA VAL A 576 2.33 -37.88 -25.50
C VAL A 576 2.24 -38.07 -27.00
N TYR A 577 1.02 -38.21 -27.50
CA TYR A 577 0.68 -38.25 -28.92
C TYR A 577 -0.13 -37.00 -29.27
N SER A 578 0.16 -36.40 -30.41
CA SER A 578 -0.51 -35.18 -30.89
C SER A 578 -1.25 -35.45 -32.20
N PHE A 579 -2.50 -35.01 -32.30
CA PHE A 579 -3.30 -35.07 -33.52
C PHE A 579 -3.71 -33.67 -33.93
N GLY A 580 -3.31 -33.26 -35.13
CA GLY A 580 -3.72 -31.97 -35.68
C GLY A 580 -5.20 -31.95 -36.12
N PRO A 581 -5.76 -30.77 -36.41
CA PRO A 581 -7.18 -30.57 -36.73
C PRO A 581 -7.74 -31.43 -37.87
N ASP A 582 -6.88 -31.81 -38.83
CA ASP A 582 -7.29 -32.64 -39.98
C ASP A 582 -7.36 -34.14 -39.64
N ALA A 583 -6.76 -34.55 -38.52
CA ALA A 583 -6.65 -35.94 -38.10
C ALA A 583 -7.46 -36.24 -36.83
N SER A 584 -7.66 -35.26 -35.95
CA SER A 584 -8.39 -35.42 -34.70
C SER A 584 -9.90 -35.56 -34.93
N VAL A 585 -10.58 -36.21 -33.97
CA VAL A 585 -12.05 -36.34 -33.98
C VAL A 585 -12.71 -35.02 -33.57
N SER A 586 -12.03 -34.22 -32.73
CA SER A 586 -12.51 -32.91 -32.26
C SER A 586 -12.49 -31.82 -33.33
N GLY A 587 -11.66 -31.97 -34.37
CA GLY A 587 -11.35 -30.89 -35.31
C GLY A 587 -10.43 -29.80 -34.73
N ALA A 588 -9.85 -30.05 -33.56
CA ALA A 588 -8.88 -29.21 -32.86
C ALA A 588 -7.52 -29.93 -32.77
N TRP A 589 -6.49 -29.26 -32.26
CA TRP A 589 -5.29 -29.98 -31.82
C TRP A 589 -5.60 -30.75 -30.54
N ASP A 590 -5.48 -32.07 -30.58
CA ASP A 590 -5.62 -32.94 -29.41
C ASP A 590 -4.25 -33.48 -29.00
N TYR A 591 -3.93 -33.37 -27.70
CA TYR A 591 -2.77 -34.00 -27.10
C TYR A 591 -3.27 -35.01 -26.09
N VAL A 592 -2.94 -36.27 -26.37
CA VAL A 592 -3.39 -37.41 -25.58
C VAL A 592 -2.19 -38.13 -24.98
N LEU A 593 -2.41 -38.73 -23.82
CA LEU A 593 -1.50 -39.73 -23.31
C LEU A 593 -1.84 -41.08 -23.93
N GLY A 594 -0.89 -41.63 -24.68
CA GLY A 594 -1.01 -42.93 -25.31
C GLY A 594 -0.06 -43.93 -24.69
N THR A 595 -0.55 -45.13 -24.40
CA THR A 595 0.22 -46.24 -23.83
C THR A 595 0.35 -47.37 -24.84
N VAL A 596 1.59 -47.72 -25.14
CA VAL A 596 1.95 -48.82 -26.04
C VAL A 596 2.87 -49.81 -25.32
N PHE A 597 3.17 -50.94 -25.96
CA PHE A 597 4.19 -51.84 -25.44
C PHE A 597 5.57 -51.18 -25.46
N SER A 598 6.27 -51.22 -24.32
CA SER A 598 7.62 -50.70 -24.21
C SER A 598 8.57 -51.47 -25.14
N PRO A 599 9.36 -50.79 -25.99
CA PRO A 599 10.40 -51.45 -26.79
C PRO A 599 11.56 -51.99 -25.92
N ALA A 600 11.61 -51.64 -24.63
CA ALA A 600 12.58 -52.17 -23.67
C ALA A 600 12.21 -53.61 -23.28
N THR A 601 12.72 -54.55 -24.06
CA THR A 601 12.71 -55.98 -23.76
C THR A 601 13.61 -56.30 -22.54
N PRO A 602 13.12 -56.98 -21.49
CA PRO A 602 13.89 -58.05 -20.88
C PRO A 602 13.71 -59.27 -21.78
N GLY A 603 14.72 -59.56 -22.60
CA GLY A 603 14.75 -60.82 -23.33
C GLY A 603 14.65 -62.00 -22.37
N TYR A 604 13.63 -62.85 -22.59
CA TYR A 604 13.46 -64.29 -22.29
C TYR A 604 11.94 -64.52 -22.20
N GLU A 605 11.22 -65.25 -23.06
CA GLU A 605 11.55 -66.40 -23.90
C GLU A 605 10.79 -66.35 -25.23
N SER A 606 11.51 -66.51 -26.33
CA SER A 606 10.94 -67.05 -27.57
C SER A 606 11.00 -68.59 -27.48
N LEU A 607 9.86 -69.27 -27.40
CA LEU A 607 9.77 -70.66 -27.86
C LEU A 607 9.35 -70.64 -29.34
N PRO A 608 10.20 -71.11 -30.27
CA PRO A 608 9.88 -71.02 -31.69
C PRO A 608 8.92 -72.14 -32.09
N TYR A 609 7.75 -71.74 -32.60
CA TYR A 609 6.97 -72.56 -33.51
C TYR A 609 7.67 -72.58 -34.88
N THR A 610 8.22 -73.73 -35.31
CA THR A 610 7.93 -74.27 -36.65
C THR A 610 8.52 -75.67 -36.93
N LEU A 611 7.60 -76.59 -37.24
CA LEU A 611 7.63 -77.56 -38.35
C LEU A 611 8.82 -78.54 -38.50
N MET A 612 8.56 -79.83 -38.23
CA MET A 612 9.10 -80.93 -39.05
C MET A 612 7.97 -81.83 -39.54
N GLY A 613 7.80 -81.89 -40.85
CA GLY A 613 6.87 -82.77 -41.55
C GLY A 613 7.59 -83.93 -42.25
N PHE A 614 6.95 -85.10 -42.15
CA PHE A 614 7.09 -86.35 -42.91
C PHE A 614 8.15 -87.39 -42.53
N ALA A 615 7.68 -88.51 -41.95
CA ALA A 615 7.72 -89.82 -42.61
C ALA A 615 6.76 -90.86 -41.98
N ARG A 616 6.12 -91.62 -42.88
CA ARG A 616 5.17 -92.74 -42.77
C ARG A 616 5.26 -93.72 -41.58
N ALA A 617 4.06 -94.03 -41.08
CA ALA A 617 3.47 -95.36 -40.78
C ALA A 617 4.19 -96.35 -39.85
N ARG A 618 3.51 -96.70 -38.74
CA ARG A 618 2.98 -98.06 -38.47
C ARG A 618 2.03 -98.06 -37.27
N SER A 619 1.00 -98.89 -37.40
CA SER A 619 -0.04 -99.26 -36.45
C SER A 619 0.49 -99.82 -35.12
N LEU A 620 -0.26 -99.64 -34.03
CA LEU A 620 -0.84 -100.68 -33.15
C LEU A 620 -1.61 -99.94 -32.04
N ALA A 621 -2.94 -100.05 -32.00
CA ALA A 621 -3.66 -101.01 -31.16
C ALA A 621 -3.71 -100.63 -29.66
N SER A 622 -4.96 -100.50 -29.22
CA SER A 622 -5.49 -100.47 -27.84
C SER A 622 -4.62 -101.09 -26.74
N ARG A 623 -4.73 -100.50 -25.53
CA ARG A 623 -5.25 -101.20 -24.34
C ARG A 623 -5.42 -100.28 -23.13
N GLN A 624 -6.66 -100.27 -22.66
CA GLN A 624 -7.21 -100.02 -21.32
C GLN A 624 -7.04 -98.64 -20.68
#